data_AF-A0A3B4H0M4-F1
#
_entry.id   AF-A0A3B4H0M4-F1
#
_cell.length_a   1.000
_cell.length_b   1.000
_cell.length_c   1.000
_cell.angle_alpha   90.00
_cell.angle_beta   90.00
_cell.angle_gamma   90.00
#
_symmetry.space_group_name_H-M   'P 1'
#
loop_
_entity.id
_entity.type
_entity.pdbx_description
1 polymer ?
#
loop_
_entity_poly.entity_id
_entity_poly.type
_entity_poly.pdbx_seq_one_letter_code
_entity_poly.pdbx_strand_id
1 'polypeptide(L)'
;MAESCEVLHSFSCSICLDVLKNPVTLHCGHNYCMDCINGCFDQEDQSGIYSCPQCRHTFNPRPTFNRRPVLKRNTILANLLEEHKKTTRQGTPGKDQMGNHRQSAGFRGQNGKADGSCRLYKSECYPQT
;
A
#
# COMPACT_ATOMS: atom_id res chain seq x y z
N MET A 1 13.76 5.66 22.30
CA MET A 1 12.57 5.01 21.70
C MET A 1 11.95 5.80 20.53
N ALA A 2 12.57 6.89 20.04
CA ALA A 2 12.00 7.72 18.97
C ALA A 2 12.48 7.35 17.55
N GLU A 3 13.65 6.72 17.39
CA GLU A 3 14.23 6.45 16.06
C GLU A 3 13.49 5.39 15.22
N SER A 4 12.65 4.54 15.83
CA SER A 4 11.87 3.53 15.09
C SER A 4 10.54 4.05 14.54
N CYS A 5 10.03 5.19 15.03
CA CYS A 5 8.72 5.71 14.59
C CYS A 5 8.84 6.62 13.35
N GLU A 6 9.97 7.32 13.21
CA GLU A 6 10.16 8.27 12.12
C GLU A 6 10.52 7.62 10.78
N VAL A 7 11.17 6.45 10.80
CA VAL A 7 11.62 5.78 9.57
C VAL A 7 10.49 5.04 8.84
N LEU A 8 9.44 4.60 9.55
CA LEU A 8 8.33 3.86 8.92
C LEU A 8 7.23 4.75 8.33
N HIS A 9 7.06 5.98 8.83
CA HIS A 9 6.02 6.90 8.33
C HIS A 9 6.26 7.28 6.87
N SER A 10 7.53 7.36 6.45
CA SER A 10 7.93 7.69 5.08
C SER A 10 7.67 6.56 4.07
N PHE A 11 7.22 5.37 4.52
CA PHE A 11 6.95 4.20 3.68
C PHE A 11 5.48 3.78 3.66
N SER A 12 4.60 4.77 3.51
CA SER A 12 3.17 4.55 3.29
C SER A 12 2.85 4.46 1.79
N CYS A 13 1.87 3.62 1.44
CA CYS A 13 1.33 3.55 0.09
C CYS A 13 0.28 4.64 -0.10
N SER A 14 0.46 5.51 -1.09
CA SER A 14 -0.49 6.59 -1.39
C SER A 14 -1.87 6.13 -1.90
N ILE A 15 -2.03 4.83 -2.19
CA ILE A 15 -3.31 4.24 -2.65
C ILE A 15 -4.12 3.70 -1.47
N CYS A 16 -3.52 2.83 -0.64
CA CYS A 16 -4.21 2.24 0.51
C CYS A 16 -3.96 2.97 1.84
N LEU A 17 -3.11 4.00 1.84
CA LEU A 17 -2.73 4.84 2.99
C LEU A 17 -2.16 4.06 4.18
N ASP A 18 -1.56 2.91 3.88
CA ASP A 18 -1.07 1.93 4.85
C ASP A 18 0.41 1.63 4.59
N VAL A 19 1.11 1.04 5.55
CA VAL A 19 2.53 0.67 5.36
C VAL A 19 2.68 -0.26 4.15
N LEU A 20 3.67 0.01 3.30
CA LEU A 20 3.90 -0.74 2.06
C LEU A 20 3.98 -2.26 2.30
N LYS A 21 3.17 -3.02 1.55
CA LYS A 21 3.16 -4.49 1.51
C LYS A 21 3.68 -4.92 0.14
N ASN A 22 4.78 -5.65 0.11
CA ASN A 22 5.45 -6.04 -1.13
C ASN A 22 5.74 -4.81 -2.02
N PRO A 23 6.57 -3.87 -1.56
CA PRO A 23 6.75 -2.58 -2.23
C PRO A 23 7.24 -2.75 -3.66
N VAL A 24 6.70 -1.96 -4.56
CA VAL A 24 7.12 -1.80 -5.95
C VAL A 24 7.52 -0.35 -6.16
N THR A 25 8.64 -0.12 -6.83
CA THR A 25 9.10 1.22 -7.21
C THR A 25 8.86 1.44 -8.69
N LEU A 26 8.08 2.46 -9.03
CA LEU A 26 7.91 2.89 -10.41
C LEU A 26 9.13 3.68 -10.89
N HIS A 27 9.30 3.84 -12.20
CA HIS A 27 10.50 4.47 -12.78
C HIS A 27 10.64 5.95 -12.37
N CYS A 28 9.52 6.57 -12.00
CA CYS A 28 9.48 7.91 -11.43
C CYS A 28 9.86 7.98 -9.94
N GLY A 29 10.24 6.87 -9.31
CA GLY A 29 10.68 6.79 -7.91
C GLY A 29 9.58 6.64 -6.85
N HIS A 30 8.30 6.65 -7.24
CA HIS A 30 7.17 6.47 -6.31
C HIS A 30 6.95 4.99 -5.98
N ASN A 31 6.54 4.72 -4.74
CA ASN A 31 6.45 3.37 -4.18
C ASN A 31 5.01 3.03 -3.81
N TYR A 32 4.58 1.81 -4.15
CA TYR A 32 3.23 1.32 -3.88
C TYR A 32 3.26 -0.14 -3.44
N CYS A 33 2.19 -0.61 -2.81
CA CYS A 33 1.98 -2.04 -2.62
C CYS A 33 1.79 -2.70 -3.99
N MET A 34 2.38 -3.89 -4.22
CA MET A 34 2.24 -4.65 -5.47
C MET A 34 0.78 -4.75 -5.92
N ASP A 35 -0.12 -5.12 -5.01
CA ASP A 35 -1.54 -5.33 -5.32
C ASP A 35 -2.24 -4.01 -5.66
N CYS A 36 -1.88 -2.92 -4.98
CA CYS A 36 -2.50 -1.61 -5.21
C CYS A 36 -2.16 -1.05 -6.59
N ILE A 37 -0.87 -1.07 -6.98
CA ILE A 37 -0.47 -0.56 -8.29
C ILE A 37 -0.93 -1.48 -9.42
N ASN A 38 -0.98 -2.80 -9.18
CA ASN A 38 -1.57 -3.72 -10.14
C ASN A 38 -3.04 -3.38 -10.39
N GLY A 39 -3.84 -3.18 -9.33
CA GLY A 39 -5.24 -2.82 -9.47
C GLY A 39 -5.48 -1.47 -10.16
N CYS A 40 -4.55 -0.51 -10.04
CA CYS A 40 -4.58 0.72 -10.85
C CYS A 40 -4.36 0.41 -12.33
N PHE A 41 -3.31 -0.36 -12.66
CA PHE A 41 -2.98 -0.70 -14.04
C PHE A 41 -4.01 -1.61 -14.70
N ASP A 42 -4.68 -2.49 -13.95
CA ASP A 42 -5.77 -3.32 -14.47
C ASP A 42 -6.98 -2.49 -14.93
N GLN A 43 -7.19 -1.30 -14.34
CA GLN A 43 -8.22 -0.35 -14.80
C GLN A 43 -7.79 0.43 -16.04
N GLU A 44 -6.49 0.73 -16.16
CA GLU A 44 -5.92 1.49 -17.28
C GLU A 44 -5.58 0.63 -18.51
N ASP A 45 -5.65 -0.70 -18.40
CA ASP A 45 -5.26 -1.68 -19.43
C ASP A 45 -5.96 -1.41 -20.79
N GLN A 46 -7.20 -0.94 -20.77
CA GLN A 46 -7.97 -0.58 -21.97
C GLN A 46 -7.39 0.61 -22.75
N SER A 47 -6.76 1.56 -22.05
CA SER A 47 -6.11 2.71 -22.67
C SER A 47 -4.69 2.38 -23.15
N GLY A 48 -4.08 1.36 -22.54
CA GLY A 48 -2.68 0.98 -22.72
C GLY A 48 -1.66 2.05 -22.34
N ILE A 49 -2.11 3.13 -21.68
CA ILE A 49 -1.27 4.16 -21.10
C ILE A 49 -1.27 3.91 -19.59
N TYR A 50 -0.11 3.61 -19.04
CA TYR A 50 0.03 3.35 -17.61
C TYR A 50 0.66 4.56 -16.94
N SER A 51 0.00 5.10 -15.93
CA SER A 51 0.42 6.36 -15.31
C SER A 51 0.70 6.19 -13.83
N CYS A 52 1.71 6.91 -13.32
CA CYS A 52 1.93 6.96 -11.88
C CYS A 52 0.76 7.68 -11.18
N PRO A 53 0.10 7.08 -10.16
CA PRO A 53 -1.00 7.73 -9.45
C PRO A 53 -0.64 9.04 -8.75
N GLN A 54 0.62 9.22 -8.31
CA GLN A 54 1.06 10.43 -7.62
C GLN A 54 1.50 11.57 -8.54
N CYS A 55 2.40 11.28 -9.49
CA CYS A 55 3.02 12.32 -10.32
C CYS A 55 2.57 12.30 -11.78
N ARG A 56 1.67 11.37 -12.15
CA ARG A 56 1.13 11.21 -13.50
C ARG A 56 2.18 10.94 -14.59
N HIS A 57 3.40 10.57 -14.21
CA HIS A 57 4.42 10.15 -15.17
C HIS A 57 3.92 8.91 -15.91
N THR A 58 3.85 9.01 -17.24
CA THR A 58 3.36 7.95 -18.12
C THR A 58 4.49 7.01 -18.50
N PHE A 59 4.25 5.72 -18.40
CA PHE A 59 5.16 4.68 -18.84
C PHE A 59 4.67 4.18 -20.18
N ASN A 60 5.31 4.61 -21.27
CA ASN A 60 4.87 4.28 -22.62
C ASN A 60 5.84 3.26 -23.26
N PRO A 61 5.55 1.95 -23.22
CA PRO A 61 6.42 0.93 -23.78
C PRO A 61 6.25 0.84 -25.31
N ARG A 62 6.67 1.89 -26.03
CA ARG A 62 6.46 2.10 -27.48
C ARG A 62 4.97 2.12 -27.92
N PRO A 63 4.58 3.07 -28.78
CA PRO A 63 3.19 3.27 -29.19
C PRO A 63 2.56 2.11 -30.00
N THR A 64 3.33 1.08 -30.35
CA THR A 64 2.87 -0.05 -31.20
C THR A 64 2.46 -1.29 -30.41
N PHE A 65 2.74 -1.34 -29.10
CA PHE A 65 2.41 -2.50 -28.28
C PHE A 65 2.05 -2.03 -26.88
N ASN A 66 0.75 -1.83 -26.64
CA ASN A 66 0.14 -1.41 -25.36
C ASN A 66 0.35 -2.48 -24.27
N ARG A 67 1.60 -2.79 -23.92
CA ARG A 67 1.96 -3.86 -23.00
C ARG A 67 2.00 -3.34 -21.60
N ARG A 68 1.38 -4.07 -20.69
CA ARG A 68 1.50 -3.82 -19.26
C ARG A 68 2.98 -3.82 -18.81
N PRO A 69 3.42 -2.79 -18.06
CA PRO A 69 4.74 -2.76 -17.45
C PRO A 69 4.93 -3.95 -16.51
N VAL A 70 6.10 -4.59 -16.59
CA VAL A 70 6.45 -5.67 -15.65
C VAL A 70 6.87 -5.02 -14.33
N LEU A 71 6.02 -5.19 -13.31
CA LEU A 71 6.31 -4.71 -11.96
C LEU A 71 7.18 -5.70 -11.20
N LYS A 72 8.23 -5.19 -10.55
CA LYS A 72 9.13 -5.99 -9.71
C LYS A 72 9.11 -5.45 -8.29
N ARG A 73 9.09 -6.39 -7.33
CA ARG A 73 9.25 -6.05 -5.91
C ARG A 73 10.61 -5.38 -5.69
N ASN A 74 10.61 -4.26 -4.97
CA ASN A 74 11.82 -3.67 -4.43
C ASN A 74 12.23 -4.43 -3.17
N THR A 75 13.25 -5.28 -3.28
CA THR A 75 13.74 -6.14 -2.19
C THR A 75 14.40 -5.33 -1.08
N ILE A 76 15.10 -4.23 -1.41
CA ILE A 76 15.75 -3.38 -0.41
C ILE A 76 14.70 -2.74 0.49
N LEU A 77 13.68 -2.11 -0.11
CA LEU A 77 12.61 -1.47 0.64
C LEU A 77 11.79 -2.48 1.45
N ALA A 78 11.55 -3.67 0.89
CA ALA A 78 10.91 -4.76 1.61
C ALA A 78 11.69 -5.18 2.86
N ASN A 79 13.00 -5.41 2.73
CA ASN A 79 13.84 -5.86 3.84
C ASN A 79 13.88 -4.80 4.95
N LEU A 80 14.03 -3.52 4.59
CA LEU A 80 14.00 -2.43 5.57
C LEU A 80 12.69 -2.41 6.36
N LEU A 81 11.55 -2.52 5.68
CA LEU A 81 10.23 -2.56 6.32
C LEU A 81 10.06 -3.76 7.25
N GLU A 82 10.66 -4.91 6.93
CA GLU A 82 10.61 -6.11 7.74
C GLU A 82 11.48 -6.01 9.00
N GLU A 83 12.68 -5.46 8.88
CA GLU A 83 13.58 -5.26 10.03
C GLU A 83 12.98 -4.30 11.06
N HIS A 84 12.37 -3.19 10.62
CA HIS A 84 11.71 -2.24 11.51
C HIS A 84 10.44 -2.81 12.20
N LYS A 85 9.80 -3.82 11.63
CA LYS A 85 8.68 -4.54 12.30
C LYS A 85 9.16 -5.45 13.43
N LYS A 86 10.37 -6.00 13.33
CA LYS A 86 10.94 -6.92 14.33
C LYS A 86 11.43 -6.19 15.57
N THR A 87 12.00 -4.99 15.42
CA THR A 87 12.50 -4.18 16.55
C THR A 87 11.39 -3.73 17.51
N THR A 88 10.14 -3.63 17.04
CA THR A 88 8.98 -3.35 17.91
C THR A 88 8.50 -4.56 18.73
N ARG A 89 8.90 -5.79 18.36
CA ARG A 89 8.40 -7.04 18.98
C ARG A 89 9.32 -7.65 20.05
N GLN A 90 10.47 -7.05 20.36
CA GLN A 90 11.40 -7.51 21.41
C GLN A 90 11.12 -6.84 22.77
N GLY A 91 9.85 -6.53 23.08
CA GLY A 91 9.41 -6.21 24.43
C GLY A 91 9.26 -7.51 25.24
N THR A 92 9.93 -7.58 26.38
CA THR A 92 10.13 -8.74 27.26
C THR A 92 8.83 -9.48 27.67
N PRO A 93 8.85 -10.81 27.88
CA PRO A 93 7.73 -11.53 28.48
C PRO A 93 7.69 -11.30 30.00
N GLY A 94 6.93 -10.29 30.43
CA GLY A 94 6.56 -10.11 31.83
C GLY A 94 5.51 -11.14 32.25
N LYS A 95 5.89 -12.05 33.15
CA LYS A 95 5.01 -13.04 33.76
C LYS A 95 4.35 -12.44 35.01
N ASP A 96 3.09 -12.03 34.94
CA ASP A 96 2.30 -11.81 36.16
C ASP A 96 0.93 -12.47 36.00
N GLN A 97 0.71 -13.57 36.74
CA GLN A 97 -0.60 -14.19 36.92
C GLN A 97 -1.31 -13.49 38.07
N MET A 98 -2.58 -13.08 37.91
CA MET A 98 -3.59 -13.20 38.97
C MET A 98 -5.04 -13.08 38.43
N GLY A 99 -5.77 -14.20 38.54
CA GLY A 99 -7.19 -14.36 38.88
C GLY A 99 -8.30 -13.40 38.42
N ASN A 100 -9.05 -13.84 37.38
CA ASN A 100 -10.51 -14.17 37.34
C ASN A 100 -11.59 -13.20 37.90
N HIS A 101 -12.55 -12.75 37.06
CA HIS A 101 -13.97 -13.20 37.06
C HIS A 101 -14.83 -12.55 35.94
N ARG A 102 -15.81 -13.33 35.47
CA ARG A 102 -16.93 -13.14 34.49
C ARG A 102 -17.82 -11.90 34.79
N GLN A 103 -18.63 -11.31 33.90
CA GLN A 103 -19.44 -11.85 32.80
C GLN A 103 -20.03 -10.75 31.87
N SER A 104 -20.22 -11.12 30.59
CA SER A 104 -21.31 -10.75 29.64
C SER A 104 -21.57 -9.31 29.19
N ALA A 105 -21.41 -9.07 27.89
CA ALA A 105 -22.52 -8.72 26.97
C ALA A 105 -22.02 -8.90 25.52
N GLY A 106 -22.75 -9.69 24.72
CA GLY A 106 -22.40 -9.97 23.34
C GLY A 106 -22.73 -8.81 22.40
N PHE A 107 -21.98 -8.69 21.31
CA PHE A 107 -22.49 -8.12 20.06
C PHE A 107 -22.16 -9.04 18.89
N ARG A 108 -23.24 -9.39 18.19
CA ARG A 108 -23.28 -10.17 16.95
C ARG A 108 -22.39 -9.54 15.88
N GLY A 109 -21.77 -10.41 15.08
CA GLY A 109 -20.93 -10.01 13.97
C GLY A 109 -21.66 -9.22 12.90
N GLN A 110 -20.89 -8.45 12.16
CA GLN A 110 -21.21 -8.05 10.80
C GLN A 110 -19.96 -8.26 9.96
N ASN A 111 -20.05 -9.25 9.07
CA ASN A 111 -19.17 -9.38 7.92
C ASN A 111 -19.45 -8.18 7.00
N GLY A 112 -18.65 -7.12 7.13
CA GLY A 112 -18.60 -6.04 6.17
C GLY A 112 -17.76 -6.48 4.98
N LYS A 113 -18.43 -6.82 3.88
CA LYS A 113 -17.78 -6.89 2.57
C LYS A 113 -17.14 -5.53 2.33
N ALA A 114 -15.83 -5.48 2.06
CA ALA A 114 -15.25 -4.31 1.43
C ALA A 114 -15.74 -4.30 -0.01
N ASP A 115 -16.92 -3.73 -0.23
CA ASP A 115 -17.34 -3.38 -1.58
C ASP A 115 -16.41 -2.31 -2.10
N GLY A 116 -15.83 -2.60 -3.27
CA GLY A 116 -15.03 -1.66 -4.02
C GLY A 116 -15.85 -0.40 -4.27
N SER A 117 -15.40 0.69 -3.66
CA SER A 117 -15.80 2.01 -4.09
C SER A 117 -14.57 2.91 -3.98
N CYS A 118 -13.76 2.87 -5.05
CA CYS A 118 -12.93 3.99 -5.44
C CYS A 118 -13.83 5.21 -5.69
N ARG A 119 -14.21 5.89 -4.61
CA ARG A 119 -14.67 7.28 -4.58
C ARG A 119 -13.60 7.94 -3.74
N LEU A 120 -12.60 8.57 -4.31
CA LEU A 120 -12.69 9.92 -4.83
C LEU A 120 -11.51 10.16 -5.78
N TYR A 121 -11.73 10.03 -7.08
CA TYR A 121 -10.91 10.73 -8.07
C TYR A 121 -11.70 10.96 -9.37
N LYS A 122 -12.83 11.66 -9.23
CA LYS A 122 -13.57 12.25 -10.36
C LYS A 122 -13.79 13.73 -10.03
N SER A 123 -12.80 14.57 -10.28
CA SER A 123 -13.07 16.00 -10.44
C SER A 123 -12.02 16.83 -11.19
N GLU A 124 -10.86 16.31 -11.62
CA GLU A 124 -9.85 17.22 -12.24
C GLU A 124 -9.09 16.55 -13.41
N CYS A 125 -9.83 16.08 -14.42
CA CYS A 125 -9.32 15.94 -15.78
C CYS A 125 -9.69 17.22 -16.55
N TYR A 126 -8.86 18.25 -16.44
CA TYR A 126 -8.90 19.39 -17.36
C TYR A 126 -7.62 19.39 -18.22
N PRO A 127 -7.72 19.53 -19.55
CA PRO A 127 -6.54 19.67 -20.39
C PRO A 127 -5.93 21.05 -20.18
N GLN A 128 -4.65 21.12 -19.78
CA GLN A 128 -3.87 22.34 -20.00
C GLN A 128 -3.18 22.22 -21.35
N THR A 129 -3.46 23.25 -22.15
CA THR A 129 -3.07 23.54 -23.53
C THR A 129 -1.59 23.38 -23.82
#